data_AF-A0A5M6CF25-F1
#
_entry.id   AF-A0A5M6CF25-F1
#
_cell.length_a   1.000
_cell.length_b   1.000
_cell.length_c   1.000
_cell.angle_alpha   90.00
_cell.angle_beta   90.00
_cell.angle_gamma   90.00
#
_symmetry.space_group_name_H-M   'P 1'
#
loop_
_entity.id
_entity.type
_entity.pdbx_description
1 polymer ?
#
loop_
_entity_poly.entity_id
_entity_poly.type
_entity_poly.pdbx_seq_one_letter_code
_entity_poly.pdbx_strand_id
1 'polypeptide(L)'
;MKIALIGSKDYDSLEYHINDSLTFLGHEVFHIDIKDVIRLPYRYNYWAVRLFPKYDAQIFKRIADKVIEQKPDLVIATYRFIHPDCIRAIKENLSNVKAIHINPDALTTFEHQQVFASPYDAFFTKDHYIVHFMRDKMKLNAFYLPEALNARVHKPLDRNREEIEKEIDIDVTAFGTMYPYRAKMVSELIKAGVNVSLFGVPDKRFPLPEITKNFRNEYITGNRKAEVLYGSKIIFNNFHYAEIESANAKFFEINGIGGFQLCDYRAVLKEYSAIDVEKVTFVTIDEAIEKVKYYLTHPQERYNIAKTQMQHFHNNHTYEHRMKYIFEMINSI
;
A
#
# COMPACT_ATOMS: atom_id res chain seq x y z
N MET A 1 -6.48 3.75 -24.16
CA MET A 1 -6.83 2.32 -24.13
C MET A 1 -7.98 2.12 -23.15
N LYS A 2 -8.77 1.07 -23.37
CA LYS A 2 -9.79 0.58 -22.46
C LYS A 2 -9.15 -0.40 -21.48
N ILE A 3 -9.23 -0.13 -20.19
CA ILE A 3 -8.59 -0.93 -19.15
C ILE A 3 -9.66 -1.48 -18.22
N ALA A 4 -9.68 -2.79 -18.00
CA ALA A 4 -10.45 -3.39 -16.92
C ALA A 4 -9.57 -3.50 -15.67
N LEU A 5 -9.97 -2.85 -14.58
CA LEU A 5 -9.29 -2.93 -13.28
C LEU A 5 -10.12 -3.81 -12.35
N ILE A 6 -9.57 -4.96 -11.96
CA ILE A 6 -10.22 -5.91 -11.04
C ILE A 6 -9.62 -5.70 -9.64
N GLY A 7 -10.37 -5.06 -8.75
CA GLY A 7 -9.88 -4.65 -7.44
C GLY A 7 -10.88 -3.85 -6.60
N SER A 8 -10.45 -3.39 -5.43
CA SER A 8 -11.35 -2.70 -4.48
C SER A 8 -11.72 -1.29 -4.97
N LYS A 9 -13.01 -0.95 -4.89
CA LYS A 9 -13.48 0.43 -5.10
C LYS A 9 -13.39 1.32 -3.86
N ASP A 10 -12.92 0.76 -2.74
CA ASP A 10 -12.82 1.52 -1.49
C ASP A 10 -11.90 2.72 -1.66
N TYR A 11 -12.34 3.88 -1.17
CA TYR A 11 -11.53 5.11 -1.20
C TYR A 11 -10.20 4.90 -0.48
N ASP A 12 -9.13 5.52 -1.01
CA ASP A 12 -7.77 5.46 -0.43
C ASP A 12 -7.15 4.04 -0.44
N SER A 13 -7.67 3.15 -1.28
CA SER A 13 -7.04 1.86 -1.62
C SER A 13 -6.01 2.00 -2.75
N LEU A 14 -5.15 0.99 -2.92
CA LEU A 14 -4.27 0.89 -4.09
C LEU A 14 -5.06 1.11 -5.39
N GLU A 15 -6.19 0.43 -5.53
CA GLU A 15 -6.96 0.39 -6.77
C GLU A 15 -7.71 1.68 -7.02
N TYR A 16 -8.15 2.37 -5.97
CA TYR A 16 -8.60 3.75 -6.09
C TYR A 16 -7.51 4.64 -6.70
N HIS A 17 -6.26 4.53 -6.23
CA HIS A 17 -5.16 5.34 -6.74
C HIS A 17 -4.73 4.94 -8.16
N ILE A 18 -4.74 3.65 -8.49
CA ILE A 18 -4.49 3.16 -9.86
C ILE A 18 -5.58 3.70 -10.80
N ASN A 19 -6.86 3.55 -10.46
CA ASN A 19 -7.97 4.03 -11.26
C ASN A 19 -7.87 5.53 -11.56
N ASP A 20 -7.62 6.32 -10.51
CA ASP A 20 -7.48 7.77 -10.61
C ASP A 20 -6.27 8.17 -11.48
N SER A 21 -5.15 7.47 -11.35
CA SER A 21 -3.94 7.75 -12.16
C SER A 21 -4.09 7.33 -13.62
N LEU A 22 -4.73 6.19 -13.90
CA LEU A 22 -5.04 5.75 -15.26
C LEU A 22 -6.02 6.70 -15.95
N THR A 23 -7.03 7.17 -15.22
CA THR A 23 -7.99 8.17 -15.73
C THR A 23 -7.27 9.48 -16.04
N PHE A 24 -6.39 9.93 -15.15
CA PHE A 24 -5.56 11.13 -15.37
C PHE A 24 -4.65 11.01 -16.60
N LEU A 25 -4.12 9.81 -16.89
CA LEU A 25 -3.34 9.52 -18.09
C LEU A 25 -4.19 9.39 -19.37
N GLY A 26 -5.51 9.65 -19.30
CA GLY A 26 -6.41 9.65 -20.46
C GLY A 26 -6.89 8.26 -20.89
N HIS A 27 -6.87 7.28 -19.99
CA HIS A 27 -7.42 5.94 -20.25
C HIS A 27 -8.88 5.83 -19.80
N GLU A 28 -9.63 4.99 -20.49
CA GLU A 28 -10.99 4.62 -20.11
C GLU A 28 -10.91 3.42 -19.17
N VAL A 29 -11.31 3.59 -17.91
CA VAL A 29 -11.15 2.56 -16.87
C VAL A 29 -12.50 1.98 -16.46
N PHE A 30 -12.64 0.67 -16.63
CA PHE A 30 -13.75 -0.13 -16.12
C PHE A 30 -13.33 -0.81 -14.82
N HIS A 31 -13.64 -0.17 -13.69
CA HIS A 31 -13.32 -0.69 -12.37
C HIS A 31 -14.37 -1.70 -11.90
N ILE A 32 -13.95 -2.92 -11.58
CA ILE A 32 -14.79 -4.05 -11.17
C ILE A 32 -14.32 -4.54 -9.80
N ASP A 33 -15.21 -4.51 -8.82
CA ASP A 33 -15.00 -4.99 -7.46
C ASP A 33 -15.72 -6.34 -7.27
N ILE A 34 -15.20 -7.19 -6.40
CA ILE A 34 -15.86 -8.43 -5.99
C ILE A 34 -17.27 -8.15 -5.41
N LYS A 35 -17.46 -6.99 -4.76
CA LYS A 35 -18.74 -6.49 -4.26
C LYS A 35 -19.77 -6.25 -5.37
N ASP A 36 -19.36 -6.09 -6.63
CA ASP A 36 -20.28 -5.92 -7.76
C ASP A 36 -21.02 -7.21 -8.14
N VAL A 37 -20.51 -8.38 -7.73
CA VAL A 37 -21.09 -9.70 -8.07
C VAL A 37 -21.57 -10.49 -6.85
N ILE A 38 -21.24 -10.03 -5.65
CA ILE A 38 -21.58 -10.67 -4.37
C ILE A 38 -22.53 -9.79 -3.58
N ARG A 39 -23.67 -10.36 -3.18
CA ARG A 39 -24.64 -9.71 -2.26
C ARG A 39 -24.53 -10.22 -0.83
N LEU A 40 -23.73 -11.25 -0.59
CA LEU A 40 -23.50 -11.83 0.72
C LEU A 40 -22.60 -10.93 1.57
N PRO A 41 -22.90 -10.75 2.88
CA PRO A 41 -22.01 -10.04 3.78
C PRO A 41 -20.61 -10.69 3.81
N TYR A 42 -19.58 -9.84 3.93
CA TYR A 42 -18.18 -10.24 3.81
C TYR A 42 -17.81 -11.50 4.61
N ARG A 43 -18.23 -11.59 5.88
CA ARG A 43 -17.89 -12.73 6.77
C ARG A 43 -18.42 -14.07 6.25
N TYR A 44 -19.63 -14.10 5.71
CA TYR A 44 -20.22 -15.33 5.16
C TYR A 44 -19.55 -15.68 3.85
N ASN A 45 -19.33 -14.67 2.99
CA ASN A 45 -18.63 -14.88 1.73
C ASN A 45 -17.22 -15.44 1.94
N TYR A 46 -16.47 -14.90 2.92
CA TYR A 46 -15.12 -15.34 3.27
C TYR A 46 -15.04 -16.83 3.57
N TRP A 47 -15.99 -17.38 4.35
CA TRP A 47 -16.03 -18.81 4.63
C TRP A 47 -16.57 -19.61 3.45
N ALA A 48 -17.56 -19.09 2.72
CA ALA A 48 -18.16 -19.78 1.60
C ALA A 48 -17.15 -20.05 0.47
N VAL A 49 -16.31 -19.06 0.10
CA VAL A 49 -15.27 -19.25 -0.93
C VAL A 49 -14.22 -20.29 -0.53
N ARG A 50 -13.87 -20.36 0.77
CA ARG A 50 -12.89 -21.34 1.28
C ARG A 50 -13.46 -22.75 1.39
N LEU A 51 -14.75 -22.89 1.69
CA LEU A 51 -15.38 -24.20 1.93
C LEU A 51 -16.00 -24.79 0.66
N PHE A 52 -16.35 -23.97 -0.32
CA PHE A 52 -17.07 -24.40 -1.53
C PHE A 52 -16.35 -23.93 -2.80
N PRO A 53 -15.39 -24.72 -3.34
CA PRO A 53 -14.62 -24.33 -4.53
C PRO A 53 -15.47 -23.98 -5.75
N LYS A 54 -16.62 -24.67 -5.95
CA LYS A 54 -17.56 -24.37 -7.04
C LYS A 54 -18.20 -22.99 -6.89
N TYR A 55 -18.45 -22.54 -5.66
CA TYR A 55 -18.99 -21.21 -5.40
C TYR A 55 -17.95 -20.12 -5.71
N ASP A 56 -16.70 -20.33 -5.31
CA ASP A 56 -15.59 -19.44 -5.64
C ASP A 56 -15.41 -19.30 -7.16
N ALA A 57 -15.35 -20.41 -7.89
CA ALA A 57 -15.27 -20.41 -9.35
C ALA A 57 -16.46 -19.69 -10.01
N GLN A 58 -17.69 -19.86 -9.49
CA GLN A 58 -18.88 -19.18 -10.00
C GLN A 58 -18.85 -17.66 -9.78
N ILE A 59 -18.36 -17.19 -8.63
CA ILE A 59 -18.18 -15.75 -8.38
C ILE A 59 -17.24 -15.17 -9.43
N PHE A 60 -16.09 -15.81 -9.61
CA PHE A 60 -15.07 -15.30 -10.51
C PHE A 60 -15.42 -15.46 -11.99
N LYS A 61 -16.28 -16.43 -12.33
CA LYS A 61 -16.91 -16.47 -13.65
C LYS A 61 -17.73 -15.20 -13.93
N ARG A 62 -18.53 -14.73 -12.96
CA ARG A 62 -19.31 -13.48 -13.14
C ARG A 62 -18.42 -12.25 -13.28
N ILE A 63 -17.26 -12.23 -12.63
CA ILE A 63 -16.25 -11.18 -12.82
C ILE A 63 -15.69 -11.25 -14.24
N ALA A 64 -15.33 -12.45 -14.71
CA ALA A 64 -14.86 -12.66 -16.08
C ALA A 64 -15.90 -12.21 -17.11
N ASP A 65 -17.17 -12.59 -16.96
CA ASP A 65 -18.26 -12.19 -17.87
C ASP A 65 -18.35 -10.66 -17.97
N LYS A 66 -18.31 -9.94 -16.83
CA LYS A 66 -18.30 -8.47 -16.80
C LYS A 66 -17.08 -7.87 -17.51
N VAL A 67 -15.90 -8.46 -17.36
CA VAL A 67 -14.68 -8.00 -18.05
C VAL A 67 -14.82 -8.22 -19.57
N ILE A 68 -15.29 -9.40 -19.97
CA ILE A 68 -15.47 -9.79 -21.38
C ILE A 68 -16.45 -8.85 -22.08
N GLU A 69 -17.55 -8.48 -21.43
CA GLU A 69 -18.54 -7.52 -21.96
C GLU A 69 -17.93 -6.16 -22.34
N GLN A 70 -16.91 -5.70 -21.61
CA GLN A 70 -16.27 -4.41 -21.87
C GLN A 70 -15.26 -4.45 -23.03
N LYS A 71 -14.80 -5.64 -23.44
CA LYS A 71 -13.76 -5.84 -24.47
C LYS A 71 -12.54 -4.92 -24.25
N PRO A 72 -11.88 -4.97 -23.08
CA PRO A 72 -10.74 -4.10 -22.79
C PRO A 72 -9.50 -4.46 -23.63
N ASP A 73 -8.61 -3.49 -23.79
CA ASP A 73 -7.28 -3.67 -24.37
C ASP A 73 -6.30 -4.28 -23.35
N LEU A 74 -6.54 -4.04 -22.05
CA LEU A 74 -5.70 -4.49 -20.94
C LEU A 74 -6.56 -4.85 -19.71
N VAL A 75 -6.23 -5.95 -19.05
CA VAL A 75 -6.78 -6.33 -17.74
C VAL A 75 -5.70 -6.17 -16.67
N ILE A 76 -6.01 -5.40 -15.63
CA ILE A 76 -5.17 -5.23 -14.45
C ILE A 76 -5.89 -5.87 -13.27
N ALA A 77 -5.29 -6.93 -12.71
CA ALA A 77 -5.79 -7.61 -11.52
C ALA A 77 -4.94 -7.25 -10.30
N THR A 78 -5.58 -6.94 -9.16
CA THR A 78 -4.86 -6.62 -7.90
C THR A 78 -5.15 -7.61 -6.78
N TYR A 79 -6.34 -8.22 -6.78
CA TYR A 79 -6.68 -9.25 -5.80
C TYR A 79 -5.84 -10.51 -5.99
N ARG A 80 -5.24 -11.01 -4.90
CA ARG A 80 -4.45 -12.25 -4.89
C ARG A 80 -5.30 -13.51 -4.93
N PHE A 81 -6.57 -13.39 -4.53
CA PHE A 81 -7.51 -14.49 -4.40
C PHE A 81 -8.38 -14.71 -5.66
N ILE A 82 -8.03 -14.10 -6.80
CA ILE A 82 -8.74 -14.31 -8.06
C ILE A 82 -8.63 -15.78 -8.46
N HIS A 83 -9.78 -16.43 -8.66
CA HIS A 83 -9.78 -17.81 -9.12
C HIS A 83 -9.17 -17.90 -10.53
N PRO A 84 -8.26 -18.85 -10.83
CA PRO A 84 -7.56 -18.91 -12.12
C PRO A 84 -8.47 -19.03 -13.35
N ASP A 85 -9.64 -19.65 -13.20
CA ASP A 85 -10.65 -19.73 -14.26
C ASP A 85 -11.14 -18.36 -14.73
N CYS A 86 -11.06 -17.33 -13.88
CA CYS A 86 -11.41 -15.96 -14.27
C CYS A 86 -10.54 -15.51 -15.44
N ILE A 87 -9.22 -15.59 -15.27
CA ILE A 87 -8.25 -15.10 -16.24
C ILE A 87 -8.21 -16.03 -17.45
N ARG A 88 -8.38 -17.35 -17.27
CA ARG A 88 -8.56 -18.30 -18.38
C ARG A 88 -9.75 -17.90 -19.26
N ALA A 89 -10.93 -17.72 -18.66
CA ALA A 89 -12.14 -17.37 -19.40
C ALA A 89 -11.99 -16.04 -20.15
N ILE A 90 -11.36 -15.03 -19.52
CA ILE A 90 -11.06 -13.74 -20.16
C ILE A 90 -10.20 -13.94 -21.42
N LYS A 91 -9.08 -14.68 -21.31
CA LYS A 91 -8.13 -14.88 -22.42
C LYS A 91 -8.71 -15.77 -23.52
N GLU A 92 -9.53 -16.76 -23.18
CA GLU A 92 -10.23 -17.61 -24.16
C GLU A 92 -11.26 -16.83 -24.99
N ASN A 93 -11.92 -15.84 -24.39
CA ASN A 93 -12.94 -15.03 -25.07
C ASN A 93 -12.39 -13.76 -25.74
N LEU A 94 -11.20 -13.30 -25.32
CA LEU A 94 -10.54 -12.10 -25.85
C LEU A 94 -9.12 -12.45 -26.31
N SER A 95 -8.98 -12.87 -27.56
CA SER A 95 -7.77 -13.49 -28.12
C SER A 95 -6.49 -12.64 -28.08
N ASN A 96 -6.58 -11.33 -27.88
CA ASN A 96 -5.42 -10.42 -27.86
C ASN A 96 -5.29 -9.62 -26.56
N VAL A 97 -6.13 -9.89 -25.55
CA VAL A 97 -6.06 -9.12 -24.30
C VAL A 97 -4.86 -9.55 -23.47
N LYS A 98 -4.05 -8.58 -23.04
CA LYS A 98 -3.03 -8.83 -22.01
C LYS A 98 -3.68 -8.75 -20.64
N ALA A 99 -3.38 -9.70 -19.76
CA ALA A 99 -3.83 -9.70 -18.37
C ALA A 99 -2.62 -9.68 -17.44
N ILE A 100 -2.51 -8.67 -16.60
CA ILE A 100 -1.41 -8.53 -15.64
C ILE A 100 -1.90 -8.61 -14.20
N HIS A 101 -0.99 -8.97 -13.29
CA HIS A 101 -1.24 -8.91 -11.85
C HIS A 101 -0.33 -7.87 -11.19
N ILE A 102 -0.88 -7.02 -10.32
CA ILE A 102 -0.15 -6.09 -9.46
C ILE A 102 -0.37 -6.51 -8.01
N ASN A 103 0.69 -6.93 -7.32
CA ASN A 103 0.63 -7.30 -5.91
C ASN A 103 1.34 -6.29 -5.01
N PRO A 104 0.60 -5.53 -4.16
CA PRO A 104 1.19 -4.57 -3.23
C PRO A 104 1.54 -5.18 -1.86
N ASP A 105 1.13 -6.41 -1.56
CA ASP A 105 1.19 -6.93 -0.19
C ASP A 105 2.34 -7.90 0.07
N ALA A 106 2.62 -8.06 1.36
CA ALA A 106 3.62 -8.97 1.90
C ALA A 106 3.42 -10.44 1.47
N LEU A 107 4.50 -11.21 1.50
CA LEU A 107 4.55 -12.61 1.01
C LEU A 107 3.55 -13.55 1.69
N THR A 108 3.17 -13.25 2.94
CA THR A 108 2.21 -14.05 3.71
C THR A 108 0.78 -13.95 3.20
N THR A 109 0.50 -13.09 2.22
CA THR A 109 -0.86 -12.82 1.74
C THR A 109 -1.24 -13.58 0.47
N PHE A 110 -0.39 -14.47 -0.04
CA PHE A 110 -0.64 -15.22 -1.27
C PHE A 110 -1.76 -16.28 -1.19
N GLU A 111 -2.48 -16.41 -0.07
CA GLU A 111 -3.64 -17.30 0.08
C GLU A 111 -3.37 -18.73 -0.44
N HIS A 112 -4.20 -19.25 -1.34
CA HIS A 112 -4.04 -20.56 -1.98
C HIS A 112 -3.08 -20.53 -3.18
N GLN A 113 -2.28 -19.47 -3.32
CA GLN A 113 -1.32 -19.26 -4.39
C GLN A 113 -1.97 -19.22 -5.79
N GLN A 114 -3.24 -18.82 -5.86
CA GLN A 114 -4.02 -18.75 -7.11
C GLN A 114 -3.39 -17.81 -8.13
N VAL A 115 -2.69 -16.77 -7.66
CA VAL A 115 -1.93 -15.85 -8.51
C VAL A 115 -0.91 -16.60 -9.40
N PHE A 116 -0.23 -17.63 -8.88
CA PHE A 116 0.75 -18.43 -9.64
C PHE A 116 0.10 -19.46 -10.55
N ALA A 117 -1.13 -19.89 -10.24
CA ALA A 117 -1.91 -20.79 -11.08
C ALA A 117 -2.67 -20.07 -12.22
N SER A 118 -2.71 -18.74 -12.19
CA SER A 118 -3.45 -17.92 -13.15
C SER A 118 -2.58 -17.56 -14.35
N PRO A 119 -3.13 -17.62 -15.59
CA PRO A 119 -2.37 -17.38 -16.82
C PRO A 119 -2.16 -15.89 -17.13
N TYR A 120 -1.62 -15.13 -16.17
CA TYR A 120 -1.23 -13.74 -16.38
C TYR A 120 -0.01 -13.63 -17.32
N ASP A 121 0.03 -12.58 -18.13
CA ASP A 121 1.11 -12.26 -19.06
C ASP A 121 2.32 -11.62 -18.36
N ALA A 122 2.07 -10.89 -17.26
CA ALA A 122 3.10 -10.29 -16.41
C ALA A 122 2.65 -10.14 -14.95
N PHE A 123 3.63 -10.15 -14.06
CA PHE A 123 3.47 -9.99 -12.62
C PHE A 123 4.29 -8.78 -12.15
N PHE A 124 3.66 -7.87 -11.44
CA PHE A 124 4.30 -6.69 -10.86
C PHE A 124 4.22 -6.76 -9.35
N THR A 125 5.36 -6.73 -8.67
CA THR A 125 5.39 -6.81 -7.21
C THR A 125 6.45 -5.89 -6.63
N LYS A 126 6.21 -5.41 -5.41
CA LYS A 126 7.06 -4.42 -4.77
C LYS A 126 8.33 -4.95 -4.09
N ASP A 127 8.53 -6.26 -4.05
CA ASP A 127 9.57 -6.89 -3.24
C ASP A 127 10.55 -7.65 -4.12
N HIS A 128 11.81 -7.22 -4.13
CA HIS A 128 12.85 -7.83 -4.97
C HIS A 128 12.96 -9.34 -4.74
N TYR A 129 12.84 -9.79 -3.49
CA TYR A 129 12.93 -11.21 -3.14
C TYR A 129 11.94 -12.06 -3.95
N ILE A 130 10.66 -11.66 -3.99
CA ILE A 130 9.64 -12.46 -4.70
C ILE A 130 9.73 -12.25 -6.21
N VAL A 131 10.17 -11.09 -6.69
CA VAL A 131 10.44 -10.87 -8.12
C VAL A 131 11.49 -11.86 -8.61
N HIS A 132 12.60 -12.00 -7.89
CA HIS A 132 13.66 -12.97 -8.19
C HIS A 132 13.15 -14.40 -8.13
N PHE A 133 12.37 -14.74 -7.10
CA PHE A 133 11.77 -16.07 -7.00
C PHE A 133 10.85 -16.39 -8.21
N MET A 134 9.97 -15.47 -8.58
CA MET A 134 9.05 -15.63 -9.73
C MET A 134 9.80 -15.78 -11.05
N ARG A 135 10.80 -14.94 -11.28
CA ARG A 135 11.57 -14.94 -12.53
C ARG A 135 12.52 -16.13 -12.62
N ASP A 136 13.36 -16.31 -11.61
CA ASP A 136 14.52 -17.19 -11.69
C ASP A 136 14.17 -18.64 -11.35
N LYS A 137 13.10 -18.88 -10.57
CA LYS A 137 12.65 -20.24 -10.19
C LYS A 137 11.41 -20.69 -10.96
N MET A 138 10.46 -19.79 -11.18
CA MET A 138 9.18 -20.14 -11.84
C MET A 138 9.12 -19.75 -13.31
N LYS A 139 10.14 -19.05 -13.85
CA LYS A 139 10.19 -18.56 -15.24
C LYS A 139 8.99 -17.68 -15.61
N LEU A 140 8.48 -16.92 -14.66
CA LEU A 140 7.40 -15.95 -14.90
C LEU A 140 7.98 -14.61 -15.36
N ASN A 141 7.20 -13.87 -16.16
CA ASN A 141 7.46 -12.47 -16.51
C ASN A 141 7.20 -11.56 -15.30
N ALA A 142 8.13 -11.57 -14.34
CA ALA A 142 8.00 -10.84 -13.08
C ALA A 142 8.89 -9.59 -13.04
N PHE A 143 8.25 -8.46 -12.76
CA PHE A 143 8.86 -7.14 -12.72
C PHE A 143 8.73 -6.54 -11.33
N TYR A 144 9.79 -5.85 -10.92
CA TYR A 144 9.78 -5.05 -9.72
C TYR A 144 8.96 -3.78 -9.96
N LEU A 145 8.04 -3.51 -9.04
CA LEU A 145 7.18 -2.33 -9.05
C LEU A 145 7.00 -1.82 -7.61
N PRO A 146 7.80 -0.85 -7.15
CA PRO A 146 7.64 -0.32 -5.81
C PRO A 146 6.31 0.43 -5.68
N GLU A 147 5.85 0.54 -4.43
CA GLU A 147 4.67 1.34 -4.08
C GLU A 147 4.85 2.82 -4.51
N ALA A 148 3.77 3.58 -4.43
CA ALA A 148 3.74 4.97 -4.89
C ALA A 148 2.75 5.81 -4.11
N LEU A 149 2.87 7.12 -4.27
CA LEU A 149 1.89 8.09 -3.81
C LEU A 149 0.96 8.52 -4.95
N ASN A 150 -0.26 8.92 -4.61
CA ASN A 150 -1.15 9.61 -5.53
C ASN A 150 -1.05 11.12 -5.27
N ALA A 151 -0.47 11.87 -6.20
CA ALA A 151 -0.18 13.30 -6.00
C ALA A 151 -1.43 14.16 -5.82
N ARG A 152 -2.61 13.67 -6.25
CA ARG A 152 -3.90 14.36 -6.08
C ARG A 152 -4.49 14.16 -4.67
N VAL A 153 -4.07 13.11 -3.96
CA VAL A 153 -4.57 12.74 -2.62
C VAL A 153 -3.52 13.02 -1.54
N HIS A 154 -2.29 12.53 -1.74
CA HIS A 154 -1.16 12.62 -0.82
C HIS A 154 -0.33 13.87 -1.10
N LYS A 155 -0.94 15.04 -0.88
CA LYS A 155 -0.36 16.34 -1.18
C LYS A 155 0.01 17.11 0.08
N PRO A 156 1.01 18.00 0.01
CA PRO A 156 1.30 18.93 1.10
C PRO A 156 0.14 19.87 1.37
N LEU A 157 0.15 20.42 2.58
CA LEU A 157 -0.74 21.49 2.99
C LEU A 157 -0.05 22.82 2.72
N ASP A 158 -0.77 23.74 2.07
CA ASP A 158 -0.31 25.11 1.85
C ASP A 158 -0.55 25.95 3.11
N ARG A 159 0.17 25.60 4.17
CA ARG A 159 0.03 26.17 5.52
C ARG A 159 1.37 26.11 6.25
N ASN A 160 1.57 27.01 7.21
CA ASN A 160 2.76 27.01 8.04
C ASN A 160 2.85 25.71 8.86
N ARG A 161 4.01 25.05 8.79
CA ARG A 161 4.25 23.77 9.48
C ARG A 161 4.11 23.89 11.00
N GLU A 162 4.67 24.93 11.60
CA GLU A 162 4.69 25.12 13.04
C GLU A 162 3.26 25.35 13.58
N GLU A 163 2.44 26.09 12.84
CA GLU A 163 1.03 26.30 13.19
C GLU A 163 0.24 24.99 13.20
N ILE A 164 0.37 24.18 12.14
CA ILE A 164 -0.33 22.89 12.07
C ILE A 164 0.19 21.92 13.14
N GLU A 165 1.49 21.89 13.43
CA GLU A 165 2.00 21.05 14.53
C GLU A 165 1.41 21.42 15.88
N LYS A 166 1.20 22.72 16.14
CA LYS A 166 0.52 23.21 17.36
C LYS A 166 -0.97 22.87 17.38
N GLU A 167 -1.65 22.92 16.24
CA GLU A 167 -3.08 22.59 16.13
C GLU A 167 -3.34 21.10 16.30
N ILE A 168 -2.51 20.24 15.69
CA ILE A 168 -2.65 18.79 15.77
C ILE A 168 -2.18 18.25 17.12
N ASP A 169 -1.14 18.84 17.70
CA ASP A 169 -0.61 18.51 19.04
C ASP A 169 -0.36 17.00 19.23
N ILE A 170 0.45 16.44 18.33
CA ILE A 170 0.89 15.04 18.38
C ILE A 170 2.42 14.97 18.25
N ASP A 171 3.06 14.45 19.30
CA ASP A 171 4.50 14.19 19.30
C ASP A 171 4.86 13.04 18.35
N VAL A 172 4.26 11.87 18.57
CA VAL A 172 4.46 10.70 17.72
C VAL A 172 3.13 10.09 17.35
N THR A 173 2.95 9.77 16.06
CA THR A 173 1.79 9.02 15.58
C THR A 173 2.21 7.71 14.95
N ALA A 174 1.42 6.66 15.16
CA ALA A 174 1.47 5.44 14.36
C ALA A 174 0.05 5.09 13.89
N PHE A 175 -0.09 4.69 12.63
CA PHE A 175 -1.39 4.40 12.04
C PHE A 175 -1.46 3.07 11.28
N GLY A 176 -2.68 2.52 11.25
CA GLY A 176 -3.04 1.26 10.59
C GLY A 176 -3.52 0.20 11.59
N THR A 177 -3.63 -1.05 11.11
CA THR A 177 -3.99 -2.19 11.98
C THR A 177 -2.88 -2.43 13.00
N MET A 178 -3.24 -2.46 14.28
CA MET A 178 -2.29 -2.66 15.37
C MET A 178 -2.11 -4.15 15.66
N TYR A 179 -1.29 -4.83 14.84
CA TYR A 179 -0.94 -6.23 15.07
C TYR A 179 -0.10 -6.41 16.34
N PRO A 180 -0.05 -7.61 16.96
CA PRO A 180 0.71 -7.86 18.19
C PRO A 180 2.17 -7.40 18.15
N TYR A 181 2.89 -7.66 17.05
CA TYR A 181 4.30 -7.24 16.92
C TYR A 181 4.43 -5.71 16.87
N ARG A 182 3.54 -5.02 16.14
CA ARG A 182 3.49 -3.55 16.06
C ARG A 182 3.12 -2.94 17.41
N ALA A 183 2.14 -3.54 18.10
CA ALA A 183 1.74 -3.13 19.44
C ALA A 183 2.90 -3.24 20.44
N LYS A 184 3.71 -4.30 20.35
CA LYS A 184 4.92 -4.46 21.16
C LYS A 184 5.96 -3.37 20.89
N MET A 185 6.25 -3.07 19.62
CA MET A 185 7.19 -1.99 19.26
C MET A 185 6.72 -0.63 19.81
N VAL A 186 5.44 -0.30 19.61
CA VAL A 186 4.87 0.96 20.12
C VAL A 186 4.85 1.00 21.66
N SER A 187 4.64 -0.15 22.32
CA SER A 187 4.68 -0.25 23.79
C SER A 187 6.03 0.17 24.34
N GLU A 188 7.13 -0.18 23.69
CA GLU A 188 8.48 0.24 24.11
C GLU A 188 8.69 1.75 23.99
N LEU A 189 8.16 2.42 22.94
CA LEU A 189 8.17 3.89 22.85
C LEU A 189 7.43 4.52 24.04
N ILE A 190 6.23 4.03 24.35
CA ILE A 190 5.41 4.55 25.45
C ILE A 190 6.11 4.34 26.80
N LYS A 191 6.69 3.15 27.04
CA LYS A 191 7.46 2.86 28.27
C LYS A 191 8.69 3.76 28.41
N ALA A 192 9.30 4.16 27.29
CA ALA A 192 10.42 5.10 27.26
C ALA A 192 10.01 6.57 27.49
N GLY A 193 8.72 6.83 27.76
CA GLY A 193 8.18 8.15 28.05
C GLY A 193 7.75 8.95 26.83
N VAL A 194 7.63 8.32 25.65
CA VAL A 194 7.17 9.00 24.43
C VAL A 194 5.65 9.10 24.44
N ASN A 195 5.13 10.31 24.19
CA ASN A 195 3.70 10.53 23.99
C ASN A 195 3.28 10.09 22.58
N VAL A 196 2.53 8.99 22.49
CA VAL A 196 2.12 8.39 21.20
C VAL A 196 0.61 8.48 21.04
N SER A 197 0.15 9.04 19.92
CA SER A 197 -1.24 8.97 19.48
C SER A 197 -1.42 7.92 18.39
N LEU A 198 -2.49 7.14 18.45
CA LEU A 198 -2.73 6.03 17.52
C LEU A 198 -4.01 6.22 16.72
N PHE A 199 -3.94 5.86 15.44
CA PHE A 199 -5.08 5.86 14.51
C PHE A 199 -5.21 4.50 13.82
N GLY A 200 -6.45 4.07 13.56
CA GLY A 200 -6.72 2.79 12.90
C GLY A 200 -7.36 1.77 13.84
N VAL A 201 -7.07 0.48 13.62
CA VAL A 201 -7.82 -0.61 14.24
C VAL A 201 -6.99 -1.22 15.38
N PRO A 202 -7.46 -1.16 16.65
CA PRO A 202 -6.80 -1.83 17.76
C PRO A 202 -6.88 -3.36 17.62
N ASP A 203 -5.92 -4.06 18.22
CA ASP A 203 -6.00 -5.52 18.34
C ASP A 203 -7.21 -5.89 19.23
N LYS A 204 -8.18 -6.58 18.64
CA LYS A 204 -9.39 -7.04 19.35
C LYS A 204 -9.21 -8.41 20.02
N ARG A 205 -8.17 -9.16 19.65
CA ARG A 205 -7.92 -10.53 20.13
C ARG A 205 -6.91 -10.55 21.26
N PHE A 206 -5.85 -9.75 21.16
CA PHE A 206 -4.79 -9.65 22.16
C PHE A 206 -4.52 -8.18 22.52
N PRO A 207 -5.53 -7.45 23.06
CA PRO A 207 -5.38 -6.04 23.38
C PRO A 207 -4.32 -5.83 24.47
N LEU A 208 -3.48 -4.81 24.29
CA LEU A 208 -2.59 -4.29 25.33
C LEU A 208 -3.22 -3.00 25.89
N PRO A 209 -3.63 -2.93 27.17
CA PRO A 209 -4.30 -1.77 27.73
C PRO A 209 -3.52 -0.46 27.56
N GLU A 210 -2.19 -0.52 27.67
CA GLU A 210 -1.31 0.61 27.48
C GLU A 210 -1.29 1.13 26.03
N ILE A 211 -1.63 0.29 25.05
CA ILE A 211 -1.77 0.66 23.64
C ILE A 211 -3.18 1.16 23.36
N THR A 212 -4.20 0.41 23.81
CA THR A 212 -5.61 0.71 23.52
C THR A 212 -6.02 2.12 23.97
N LYS A 213 -5.51 2.59 25.11
CA LYS A 213 -5.81 3.94 25.64
C LYS A 213 -5.26 5.10 24.79
N ASN A 214 -4.30 4.83 23.90
CA ASN A 214 -3.65 5.84 23.06
C ASN A 214 -4.34 6.03 21.70
N PHE A 215 -5.39 5.25 21.40
CA PHE A 215 -6.18 5.45 20.19
C PHE A 215 -7.04 6.70 20.28
N ARG A 216 -6.98 7.54 19.24
CA ARG A 216 -7.82 8.75 19.12
C ARG A 216 -9.27 8.46 18.71
N ASN A 217 -9.63 7.20 18.45
CA ASN A 217 -10.95 6.75 17.98
C ASN A 217 -11.46 7.52 16.75
N GLU A 218 -10.53 7.95 15.90
CA GLU A 218 -10.79 8.69 14.67
C GLU A 218 -10.36 7.83 13.48
N TYR A 219 -11.23 7.71 12.47
CA TYR A 219 -10.88 7.12 11.19
C TYR A 219 -10.36 8.22 10.25
N ILE A 220 -9.06 8.19 9.96
CA ILE A 220 -8.40 9.19 9.11
C ILE A 220 -8.26 8.66 7.68
N THR A 221 -8.65 9.49 6.71
CA THR A 221 -8.47 9.23 5.27
C THR A 221 -8.40 10.56 4.51
N GLY A 222 -7.93 10.56 3.26
CA GLY A 222 -7.87 11.72 2.38
C GLY A 222 -7.23 12.96 3.04
N ASN A 223 -7.89 14.11 2.95
CA ASN A 223 -7.38 15.38 3.50
C ASN A 223 -7.13 15.31 5.01
N ARG A 224 -7.96 14.61 5.78
CA ARG A 224 -7.78 14.50 7.23
C ARG A 224 -6.56 13.65 7.60
N LYS A 225 -6.30 12.57 6.84
CA LYS A 225 -5.06 11.80 6.93
C LYS A 225 -3.86 12.72 6.64
N ALA A 226 -3.90 13.50 5.57
CA ALA A 226 -2.83 14.44 5.24
C ALA A 226 -2.59 15.47 6.35
N GLU A 227 -3.65 16.04 6.92
CA GLU A 227 -3.58 16.99 8.04
C GLU A 227 -2.91 16.41 9.29
N VAL A 228 -3.38 15.24 9.75
CA VAL A 228 -2.83 14.58 10.93
C VAL A 228 -1.37 14.20 10.71
N LEU A 229 -1.02 13.63 9.55
CA LEU A 229 0.34 13.21 9.28
C LEU A 229 1.28 14.41 9.07
N TYR A 230 0.83 15.48 8.40
CA TYR A 230 1.61 16.70 8.25
C TYR A 230 1.78 17.46 9.58
N GLY A 231 0.79 17.41 10.48
CA GLY A 231 0.88 18.07 11.79
C GLY A 231 1.49 17.23 12.91
N SER A 232 1.69 15.94 12.71
CA SER A 232 2.39 15.12 13.71
C SER A 232 3.90 15.38 13.63
N LYS A 233 4.56 15.59 14.76
CA LYS A 233 6.01 15.88 14.77
C LYS A 233 6.82 14.71 14.20
N ILE A 234 6.42 13.48 14.51
CA ILE A 234 7.04 12.24 14.00
C ILE A 234 5.95 11.21 13.65
N ILE A 235 6.04 10.63 12.46
CA ILE A 235 5.24 9.47 12.05
C ILE A 235 6.11 8.22 12.19
N PHE A 236 5.78 7.38 13.16
CA PHE A 236 6.43 6.09 13.36
C PHE A 236 5.83 5.05 12.41
N ASN A 237 6.60 4.65 11.40
CA ASN A 237 6.15 3.71 10.37
C ASN A 237 6.97 2.43 10.40
N ASN A 238 6.47 1.40 11.08
CA ASN A 238 7.08 0.08 10.97
C ASN A 238 6.52 -0.73 9.79
N PHE A 239 7.41 -1.46 9.12
CA PHE A 239 7.14 -2.36 8.02
C PHE A 239 6.64 -3.71 8.51
N HIS A 240 5.99 -4.45 7.63
CA HIS A 240 5.56 -5.81 7.96
C HIS A 240 6.78 -6.74 7.93
N TYR A 241 6.92 -7.65 8.90
CA TYR A 241 8.06 -8.56 8.99
C TYR A 241 8.22 -9.48 7.77
N ALA A 242 7.14 -9.70 7.02
CA ALA A 242 7.10 -10.50 5.80
C ALA A 242 7.18 -9.68 4.50
N GLU A 243 7.40 -8.37 4.60
CA GLU A 243 8.03 -7.61 3.51
C GLU A 243 9.54 -7.81 3.69
N ILE A 244 10.28 -8.29 2.70
CA ILE A 244 11.69 -8.66 2.84
C ILE A 244 12.58 -7.56 2.25
N GLU A 245 12.41 -7.27 0.95
CA GLU A 245 13.20 -6.27 0.20
C GLU A 245 12.29 -5.22 -0.45
N SER A 246 11.38 -4.64 0.35
CA SER A 246 10.44 -3.59 -0.10
C SER A 246 10.17 -2.53 0.96
N ALA A 247 9.34 -1.53 0.65
CA ALA A 247 8.67 -0.68 1.65
C ALA A 247 7.14 -0.85 1.59
N ASN A 248 6.42 -0.35 2.60
CA ASN A 248 4.96 -0.32 2.58
C ASN A 248 4.42 0.93 1.87
N ALA A 249 3.15 0.93 1.46
CA ALA A 249 2.52 2.11 0.84
C ALA A 249 2.64 3.36 1.71
N LYS A 250 2.47 3.24 3.04
CA LYS A 250 2.61 4.36 4.00
C LYS A 250 3.93 5.11 3.84
N PHE A 251 5.03 4.41 3.54
CA PHE A 251 6.33 5.04 3.29
C PHE A 251 6.25 6.09 2.18
N PHE A 252 5.55 5.79 1.09
CA PHE A 252 5.38 6.71 -0.03
C PHE A 252 4.34 7.78 0.27
N GLU A 253 3.24 7.43 0.93
CA GLU A 253 2.19 8.38 1.31
C GLU A 253 2.68 9.45 2.28
N ILE A 254 3.39 9.06 3.35
CA ILE A 254 3.88 9.98 4.37
C ILE A 254 4.88 10.96 3.75
N ASN A 255 5.82 10.46 2.95
CA ASN A 255 6.77 11.31 2.23
C ASN A 255 6.05 12.23 1.23
N GLY A 256 5.05 11.75 0.49
CA GLY A 256 4.25 12.56 -0.44
C GLY A 256 3.44 13.67 0.25
N ILE A 257 2.85 13.39 1.40
CA ILE A 257 2.18 14.40 2.24
C ILE A 257 3.21 15.40 2.80
N GLY A 258 4.46 14.99 2.94
CA GLY A 258 5.52 15.74 3.58
C GLY A 258 5.43 15.64 5.10
N GLY A 259 5.11 14.49 5.66
CA GLY A 259 5.29 14.20 7.09
C GLY A 259 6.74 13.81 7.40
N PHE A 260 7.22 14.06 8.62
CA PHE A 260 8.53 13.55 9.07
C PHE A 260 8.40 12.10 9.55
N GLN A 261 8.94 11.16 8.78
CA GLN A 261 8.84 9.73 9.06
C GLN A 261 10.09 9.18 9.73
N LEU A 262 9.88 8.26 10.69
CA LEU A 262 10.90 7.35 11.19
C LEU A 262 10.43 5.90 10.95
N CYS A 263 11.19 5.09 10.21
CA CYS A 263 10.79 3.73 9.81
C CYS A 263 11.87 2.67 9.99
N ASP A 264 11.56 1.38 9.79
CA ASP A 264 12.59 0.34 9.82
C ASP A 264 13.63 0.57 8.70
N TYR A 265 14.89 0.25 8.99
CA TYR A 265 15.94 0.27 7.98
C TYR A 265 15.77 -0.89 7.00
N ARG A 266 15.87 -0.57 5.70
CA ARG A 266 16.06 -1.53 4.62
C ARG A 266 16.99 -0.97 3.57
N ALA A 267 17.85 -1.82 3.01
CA ALA A 267 18.81 -1.41 1.99
C ALA A 267 18.12 -0.77 0.77
N VAL A 268 16.97 -1.34 0.36
CA VAL A 268 16.17 -0.85 -0.78
C VAL A 268 15.69 0.60 -0.63
N LEU A 269 15.61 1.14 0.60
CA LEU A 269 15.18 2.54 0.80
C LEU A 269 16.14 3.55 0.15
N LYS A 270 17.40 3.15 -0.09
CA LYS A 270 18.38 3.97 -0.81
C LYS A 270 17.97 4.23 -2.26
N GLU A 271 17.14 3.37 -2.84
CA GLU A 271 16.57 3.57 -4.18
C GLU A 271 15.41 4.58 -4.20
N TYR A 272 14.81 4.85 -3.04
CA TYR A 272 13.60 5.68 -2.95
C TYR A 272 13.85 7.07 -2.37
N SER A 273 14.96 7.26 -1.68
CA SER A 273 15.17 8.43 -0.83
C SER A 273 16.15 9.43 -1.45
N ALA A 274 15.84 10.72 -1.31
CA ALA A 274 16.75 11.81 -1.64
C ALA A 274 17.74 12.17 -0.53
N ILE A 275 17.64 11.53 0.64
CA ILE A 275 18.50 11.78 1.78
C ILE A 275 19.22 10.50 2.18
N ASP A 276 20.20 10.65 3.06
CA ASP A 276 20.74 9.51 3.77
C ASP A 276 19.65 8.85 4.61
N VAL A 277 19.30 7.61 4.24
CA VAL A 277 18.23 6.83 4.87
C VAL A 277 18.52 6.58 6.34
N GLU A 278 19.79 6.51 6.76
CA GLU A 278 20.15 6.28 8.16
C GLU A 278 19.64 7.39 9.09
N LYS A 279 19.36 8.59 8.58
CA LYS A 279 18.75 9.68 9.38
C LYS A 279 17.29 9.40 9.75
N VAL A 280 16.57 8.66 8.91
CA VAL A 280 15.12 8.45 9.01
C VAL A 280 14.73 6.98 9.21
N THR A 281 15.72 6.13 9.47
CA THR A 281 15.49 4.70 9.73
C THR A 281 16.04 4.26 11.08
N PHE A 282 15.64 3.09 11.55
CA PHE A 282 16.25 2.40 12.70
C PHE A 282 16.38 0.90 12.44
N VAL A 283 17.36 0.26 13.07
CA VAL A 283 17.54 -1.19 13.06
C VAL A 283 16.98 -1.81 14.34
N THR A 284 17.11 -1.12 15.48
CA THR A 284 16.59 -1.59 16.77
C THR A 284 15.55 -0.62 17.33
N ILE A 285 14.70 -1.12 18.23
CA ILE A 285 13.71 -0.27 18.90
C ILE A 285 14.37 0.78 19.81
N ASP A 286 15.52 0.47 20.38
CA ASP A 286 16.29 1.41 21.21
C ASP A 286 16.82 2.58 20.38
N GLU A 287 17.37 2.30 19.19
CA GLU A 287 17.78 3.33 18.23
C GLU A 287 16.57 4.18 17.80
N ALA A 288 15.40 3.56 17.61
CA ALA A 288 14.18 4.29 17.30
C ALA A 288 13.79 5.25 18.43
N ILE A 289 13.86 4.81 19.70
CA ILE A 289 13.58 5.64 20.88
C ILE A 289 14.56 6.81 20.95
N GLU A 290 15.86 6.58 20.74
CA GLU A 290 16.89 7.62 20.72
C GLU A 290 16.60 8.66 19.64
N LYS A 291 16.32 8.22 18.41
CA LYS A 291 15.99 9.08 17.28
C LYS A 291 14.68 9.84 17.50
N VAL A 292 13.66 9.22 18.08
CA VAL A 292 12.43 9.92 18.45
C VAL A 292 12.74 11.07 19.43
N LYS A 293 13.47 10.80 20.51
CA LYS A 293 13.82 11.81 21.51
C LYS A 293 14.66 12.93 20.93
N TYR A 294 15.65 12.60 20.09
CA TYR A 294 16.45 13.58 19.37
C TYR A 294 15.57 14.43 18.47
N TYR A 295 14.80 13.80 17.57
CA TYR A 295 14.04 14.54 16.59
C TYR A 295 12.95 15.39 17.21
N LEU A 296 12.33 15.02 18.33
CA LEU A 296 11.34 15.86 19.04
C LEU A 296 11.89 17.25 19.42
N THR A 297 13.18 17.36 19.74
CA THR A 297 13.83 18.63 20.10
C THR A 297 14.50 19.35 18.91
N HIS A 298 14.45 18.78 17.69
CA HIS A 298 15.09 19.32 16.48
C HIS A 298 14.07 19.62 15.36
N PRO A 299 13.09 20.52 15.56
CA PRO A 299 12.01 20.76 14.60
C PRO A 299 12.47 21.19 13.23
N GLN A 300 13.44 22.11 13.14
CA GLN A 300 13.90 22.59 11.84
C GLN A 300 14.56 21.48 11.00
N GLU A 301 15.26 20.55 11.64
CA GLU A 301 15.84 19.40 10.96
C GLU A 301 14.75 18.49 10.39
N ARG A 302 13.71 18.19 11.19
CA ARG A 302 12.53 17.41 10.73
C ARG A 302 11.87 18.07 9.53
N TYR A 303 11.69 19.39 9.57
CA TYR A 303 11.02 20.14 8.51
C TYR A 303 11.81 20.10 7.20
N ASN A 304 13.13 20.30 7.28
CA ASN A 304 14.01 20.26 6.12
C ASN A 304 14.02 18.86 5.49
N ILE A 305 14.17 17.81 6.30
CA ILE A 305 14.14 16.41 5.83
C ILE A 305 12.82 16.10 5.14
N ALA A 306 11.69 16.38 5.80
CA ALA A 306 10.37 16.08 5.24
C ALA A 306 10.11 16.84 3.94
N LYS A 307 10.54 18.11 3.84
CA LYS A 307 10.39 18.92 2.63
C LYS A 307 11.22 18.37 1.46
N THR A 308 12.48 18.00 1.70
CA THR A 308 13.34 17.40 0.66
C THR A 308 12.78 16.09 0.15
N GLN A 309 12.35 15.20 1.05
CA GLN A 309 11.74 13.93 0.68
C GLN A 309 10.44 14.15 -0.09
N MET A 310 9.56 15.04 0.38
CA MET A 310 8.31 15.34 -0.30
C MET A 310 8.51 15.77 -1.75
N GLN A 311 9.41 16.73 -1.99
CA GLN A 311 9.72 17.18 -3.37
C GLN A 311 10.24 16.03 -4.22
N HIS A 312 11.14 15.20 -3.69
CA HIS A 312 11.67 14.04 -4.40
C HIS A 312 10.58 13.01 -4.74
N PHE A 313 9.70 12.71 -3.79
CA PHE A 313 8.66 11.69 -3.95
C PHE A 313 7.59 12.11 -4.96
N HIS A 314 7.19 13.39 -4.97
CA HIS A 314 6.29 13.92 -6.01
C HIS A 314 6.90 13.85 -7.40
N ASN A 315 8.22 13.97 -7.52
CA ASN A 315 8.90 13.94 -8.81
C ASN A 315 9.17 12.52 -9.33
N ASN A 316 9.30 11.51 -8.46
CA ASN A 316 9.83 10.18 -8.85
C ASN A 316 8.94 8.98 -8.45
N HIS A 317 8.05 9.16 -7.46
CA HIS A 317 7.35 8.05 -6.83
C HIS A 317 5.83 8.16 -6.87
N THR A 318 5.28 8.67 -7.98
CA THR A 318 3.83 8.72 -8.18
C THR A 318 3.28 7.51 -8.92
N TYR A 319 1.98 7.22 -8.75
CA TYR A 319 1.31 6.16 -9.48
C TYR A 319 1.35 6.36 -11.00
N GLU A 320 1.39 7.60 -11.50
CA GLU A 320 1.56 7.86 -12.94
C GLU A 320 2.90 7.33 -13.46
N HIS A 321 3.98 7.49 -12.69
CA HIS A 321 5.27 6.91 -13.03
C HIS A 321 5.20 5.38 -13.04
N ARG A 322 4.50 4.78 -12.07
CA ARG A 322 4.29 3.32 -12.02
C ARG A 322 3.49 2.81 -13.22
N MET A 323 2.41 3.49 -13.59
CA MET A 323 1.59 3.09 -14.73
C MET A 323 2.35 3.19 -16.05
N LYS A 324 3.13 4.27 -16.26
CA LYS A 324 4.00 4.42 -17.44
C LYS A 324 5.01 3.27 -17.53
N TYR A 325 5.70 2.97 -16.43
CA TYR A 325 6.64 1.85 -16.38
C TYR A 325 5.97 0.50 -16.65
N ILE A 326 4.77 0.26 -16.10
CA ILE A 326 4.00 -0.95 -16.41
C ILE A 326 3.74 -1.05 -17.91
N PHE A 327 3.29 0.02 -18.56
CA PHE A 327 3.03 -0.01 -20.01
C PHE A 327 4.30 -0.27 -20.82
N GLU A 328 5.44 0.30 -20.43
CA GLU A 328 6.74 0.01 -21.05
C GLU A 328 7.11 -1.48 -20.94
N MET A 329 6.94 -2.07 -19.75
CA MET A 329 7.24 -3.50 -19.53
C MET A 329 6.24 -4.42 -20.26
N ILE A 330 4.97 -4.04 -20.31
CA ILE A 330 3.96 -4.80 -21.06
C ILE A 330 4.24 -4.75 -22.57
N ASN A 331 4.78 -3.66 -23.10
CA ASN A 331 5.10 -3.55 -24.52
C ASN A 331 6.36 -4.34 -24.92
N SER A 332 7.22 -4.71 -23.97
CA SER A 332 8.44 -5.49 -24.24
C SER A 332 8.24 -7.01 -24.20
N ILE A 333 7.09 -7.46 -23.71
CA ILE A 333 6.62 -8.86 -23.76
C ILE A 333 5.65 -9.07 -24.91
#